data_AF-A0A7R9TQ30-F1
#
_entry.id   AF-A0A7R9TQ30-F1
#
_cell.length_a   1.000
_cell.length_b   1.000
_cell.length_c   1.000
_cell.angle_alpha   90.00
_cell.angle_beta   90.00
_cell.angle_gamma   90.00
#
_symmetry.space_group_name_H-M   'P 1'
#
loop_
_entity.id
_entity.type
_entity.pdbx_description
1 polymer ?
#
loop_
_entity_poly.entity_id
_entity_poly.type
_entity_poly.pdbx_seq_one_letter_code
_entity_poly.pdbx_strand_id
1 'polypeptide(L)'
;PPADASPPAVAPAHLRATVTPVPPEVAAAGGMLLADQPGMAAGFGELTAHDFLRVNVDVPNLKVLCVDPPVCVVEDFLTAEQCDALVDAARASGEMRVSAVGGVDGDGATTTNIRTSKTVTLNTPALKEHPTRAAILAAAERLLPDLRGLSGSKGAFKTPTSASPYSFELPQVAHYEGGEYFKTHEDAFPDAVAQKKGYQRRATVLVYLNDVEEGGSTRFEKLGPIDVRPKKGRCLLFFPGTKASMPDQRTLHTAVEAVPGHEKWISQLWVCAHAGKHTPAGVAPGPGDRKQRRAAEKAAKKAAARAAGLEVEDFGEKDDDSDDERGLWDDDGEPIFATRGGAAAAALEQSVAAAAARQPPQVSVGAAGAGAPAIASSATPVISDDKTSILAAAAKAAA
;
A
#
# COMPACT_ATOMS: atom_id res chain seq x y z
N PRO A 1 11.49 44.58 11.92
CA PRO A 1 10.66 43.34 11.80
C PRO A 1 11.03 42.35 12.92
N PRO A 2 10.06 41.79 13.67
CA PRO A 2 10.41 40.79 14.68
C PRO A 2 10.98 39.56 13.95
N ALA A 3 12.18 39.17 14.33
CA ALA A 3 12.97 38.09 13.73
C ALA A 3 12.59 36.70 14.26
N ASP A 4 11.31 36.48 14.56
CA ASP A 4 10.88 35.33 15.38
C ASP A 4 9.57 34.67 14.91
N ALA A 5 9.21 34.85 13.65
CA ALA A 5 8.16 34.03 13.04
C ALA A 5 8.81 32.74 12.52
N SER A 6 8.83 31.69 13.36
CA SER A 6 9.00 30.32 12.86
C SER A 6 8.10 30.15 11.63
N PRO A 7 8.61 29.63 10.51
CA PRO A 7 7.79 29.44 9.32
C PRO A 7 6.54 28.64 9.70
N PRO A 8 5.38 28.93 9.10
CA PRO A 8 4.16 28.21 9.41
C PRO A 8 4.40 26.71 9.27
N ALA A 9 4.10 25.96 10.33
CA ALA A 9 4.29 24.52 10.33
C ALA A 9 3.41 23.91 9.21
N VAL A 10 4.05 23.43 8.15
CA VAL A 10 3.35 22.69 7.09
C VAL A 10 2.85 21.39 7.71
N ALA A 11 1.55 21.11 7.58
CA ALA A 11 0.99 19.86 8.07
C ALA A 11 1.78 18.66 7.51
N PRO A 12 2.04 17.60 8.29
CA PRO A 12 2.64 16.37 7.77
C PRO A 12 1.86 15.82 6.58
N ALA A 13 2.55 15.22 5.60
CA ALA A 13 1.91 14.75 4.35
C ALA A 13 0.67 13.86 4.56
N HIS A 14 0.68 12.98 5.57
CA HIS A 14 -0.44 12.07 5.87
C HIS A 14 -1.68 12.76 6.45
N LEU A 15 -1.58 14.05 6.81
CA LEU A 15 -2.72 14.88 7.24
C LEU A 15 -3.18 15.84 6.14
N ARG A 16 -2.47 15.92 5.01
CA ARG A 16 -2.84 16.79 3.89
C ARG A 16 -3.95 16.14 3.09
N ALA A 17 -5.03 16.88 2.86
CA ALA A 17 -6.08 16.50 1.91
C ALA A 17 -5.86 17.13 0.53
N THR A 18 -5.02 18.17 0.44
CA THR A 18 -4.73 18.90 -0.79
C THR A 18 -3.79 18.10 -1.70
N VAL A 19 -3.95 18.31 -3.00
CA VAL A 19 -3.08 17.78 -4.04
C VAL A 19 -2.40 18.96 -4.74
N THR A 20 -1.11 18.83 -5.00
CA THR A 20 -0.33 19.76 -5.82
C THR A 20 0.01 19.06 -7.13
N PRO A 21 -0.82 19.17 -8.17
CA PRO A 21 -0.54 18.57 -9.47
C PRO A 21 0.54 19.37 -10.23
N VAL A 22 1.08 18.80 -11.29
CA VAL A 22 1.80 19.59 -12.29
C VAL A 22 0.80 20.40 -13.14
N PRO A 23 1.24 21.47 -13.83
CA PRO A 23 0.35 22.23 -14.71
C PRO A 23 -0.36 21.34 -15.75
N PRO A 24 -1.63 21.59 -16.12
CA PRO A 24 -2.39 20.72 -17.02
C PRO A 24 -1.72 20.43 -18.36
N GLU A 25 -1.07 21.43 -18.95
CA GLU A 25 -0.30 21.32 -20.19
C GLU A 25 0.93 20.39 -20.05
N VAL A 26 1.54 20.39 -18.86
CA VAL A 26 2.66 19.51 -18.53
C VAL A 26 2.17 18.09 -18.24
N ALA A 27 1.02 17.95 -17.56
CA ALA A 27 0.36 16.66 -17.35
C ALA A 27 -0.01 16.00 -18.69
N ALA A 28 -0.58 16.77 -19.62
CA ALA A 28 -0.92 16.30 -20.97
C ALA A 28 0.31 15.86 -21.79
N ALA A 29 1.48 16.44 -21.52
CA ALA A 29 2.75 16.03 -22.12
C ALA A 29 3.40 14.79 -21.44
N GLY A 30 2.71 14.17 -20.48
CA GLY A 30 3.20 12.99 -19.76
C GLY A 30 4.10 13.32 -18.56
N GLY A 31 4.02 14.54 -18.03
CA GLY A 31 4.71 14.97 -16.81
C GLY A 31 5.86 15.94 -17.02
N MET A 32 6.30 16.53 -15.91
CA MET A 32 7.40 17.50 -15.87
C MET A 32 8.75 16.79 -15.86
N LEU A 33 9.52 16.89 -16.94
CA LEU A 33 10.90 16.41 -16.97
C LEU A 33 11.78 17.30 -16.10
N LEU A 34 12.31 16.76 -14.99
CA LEU A 34 13.06 17.57 -14.01
C LEU A 34 14.40 18.07 -14.53
N ALA A 35 15.03 17.33 -15.46
CA ALA A 35 16.30 17.73 -16.07
C ALA A 35 16.23 19.11 -16.77
N ASP A 36 15.05 19.48 -17.28
CA ASP A 36 14.82 20.75 -17.96
C ASP A 36 14.51 21.91 -16.99
N GLN A 37 14.31 21.61 -15.71
CA GLN A 37 13.77 22.54 -14.70
C GLN A 37 14.60 22.49 -13.39
N PRO A 38 15.85 22.98 -13.37
CA PRO A 38 16.77 22.79 -12.25
C PRO A 38 16.26 23.36 -10.91
N GLY A 39 15.54 24.48 -10.93
CA GLY A 39 14.92 25.05 -9.73
C GLY A 39 13.82 24.16 -9.15
N MET A 40 13.01 23.55 -10.01
CA MET A 40 11.98 22.59 -9.60
C MET A 40 12.59 21.27 -9.12
N ALA A 41 13.68 20.82 -9.76
CA ALA A 41 14.40 19.60 -9.37
C ALA A 41 14.90 19.70 -7.92
N ALA A 42 15.55 20.81 -7.55
CA ALA A 42 16.02 21.02 -6.18
C ALA A 42 14.85 21.01 -5.18
N GLY A 43 13.78 21.78 -5.45
CA GLY A 43 12.60 21.83 -4.57
C GLY A 43 11.90 20.47 -4.41
N PHE A 44 11.79 19.70 -5.49
CA PHE A 44 11.19 18.37 -5.46
C PHE A 44 12.02 17.35 -4.66
N GLY A 45 13.35 17.39 -4.81
CA GLY A 45 14.27 16.57 -4.01
C GLY A 45 14.17 16.86 -2.51
N GLU A 46 14.04 18.14 -2.13
CA GLU A 46 13.86 18.53 -0.72
C GLU A 46 12.48 18.14 -0.18
N LEU A 47 11.41 18.33 -0.97
CA LEU A 47 10.05 17.92 -0.60
C LEU A 47 9.97 16.42 -0.32
N THR A 48 10.51 15.60 -1.24
CA THR A 48 10.52 14.14 -1.08
C THR A 48 11.38 13.69 0.10
N ALA A 49 12.52 14.32 0.36
CA ALA A 49 13.36 14.02 1.53
C ALA A 49 12.71 14.42 2.87
N HIS A 50 11.85 15.43 2.87
CA HIS A 50 11.13 15.89 4.05
C HIS A 50 10.02 14.91 4.45
N ASP A 51 9.12 14.58 3.53
CA ASP A 51 7.88 13.85 3.83
C ASP A 51 7.87 12.38 3.39
N PHE A 52 8.80 11.96 2.53
CA PHE A 52 8.81 10.65 1.88
C PHE A 52 10.22 10.03 1.88
N LEU A 53 10.54 9.14 0.94
CA LEU A 53 11.93 8.80 0.63
C LEU A 53 12.45 9.81 -0.39
N ARG A 54 13.70 10.23 -0.25
CA ARG A 54 14.30 11.20 -1.17
C ARG A 54 14.31 10.60 -2.58
N VAL A 55 13.83 11.35 -3.55
CA VAL A 55 13.99 11.01 -4.97
C VAL A 55 15.29 11.60 -5.48
N ASN A 56 16.10 10.79 -6.15
CA ASN A 56 17.24 11.27 -6.91
C ASN A 56 16.75 11.94 -8.19
N VAL A 57 16.80 13.27 -8.21
CA VAL A 57 16.28 14.09 -9.32
C VAL A 57 17.19 14.11 -10.54
N ASP A 58 18.41 13.60 -10.41
CA ASP A 58 19.40 13.50 -11.51
C ASP A 58 19.23 12.22 -12.34
N VAL A 59 18.26 11.35 -11.99
CA VAL A 59 17.94 10.16 -12.80
C VAL A 59 17.44 10.62 -14.17
N PRO A 60 18.03 10.11 -15.28
CA PRO A 60 17.61 10.48 -16.62
C PRO A 60 16.15 10.08 -16.85
N ASN A 61 15.45 10.86 -17.67
CA ASN A 61 14.07 10.63 -18.06
C ASN A 61 13.06 10.53 -16.89
N LEU A 62 13.39 11.09 -15.72
CA LEU A 62 12.48 11.24 -14.59
C LEU A 62 11.46 12.35 -14.86
N LYS A 63 10.18 11.98 -14.89
CA LYS A 63 9.06 12.92 -15.04
C LYS A 63 8.17 12.90 -13.81
N VAL A 64 7.81 14.08 -13.32
CA VAL A 64 6.85 14.26 -12.22
C VAL A 64 5.44 14.39 -12.79
N LEU A 65 4.51 13.56 -12.31
CA LEU A 65 3.08 13.61 -12.64
C LEU A 65 2.27 14.37 -11.58
N CYS A 66 2.70 14.28 -10.32
CA CYS A 66 2.14 15.02 -9.20
C CYS A 66 3.26 15.40 -8.23
N VAL A 67 3.25 16.62 -7.71
CA VAL A 67 4.27 17.14 -6.79
C VAL A 67 3.98 16.69 -5.36
N ASP A 68 2.74 16.81 -4.89
CA ASP A 68 2.31 16.34 -3.55
C ASP A 68 0.88 15.76 -3.61
N PRO A 69 0.67 14.47 -3.30
CA PRO A 69 1.71 13.47 -3.02
C PRO A 69 2.59 13.25 -4.26
N PRO A 70 3.88 12.92 -4.09
CA PRO A 70 4.76 12.70 -5.23
C PRO A 70 4.35 11.46 -6.01
N VAL A 71 4.12 11.63 -7.31
CA VAL A 71 3.94 10.55 -8.28
C VAL A 71 4.84 10.84 -9.47
N CYS A 72 5.73 9.90 -9.78
CA CYS A 72 6.73 10.06 -10.83
C CYS A 72 6.73 8.87 -11.77
N VAL A 73 7.20 9.08 -12.99
CA VAL A 73 7.60 8.01 -13.89
C VAL A 73 9.06 8.17 -14.28
N VAL A 74 9.74 7.06 -14.49
CA VAL A 74 11.07 7.01 -15.10
C VAL A 74 10.94 6.17 -16.37
N GLU A 75 11.17 6.80 -17.51
CA GLU A 75 11.27 6.07 -18.77
C GLU A 75 12.61 5.33 -18.83
N ASP A 76 12.65 4.20 -19.54
CA ASP A 76 13.87 3.39 -19.72
C ASP A 76 14.50 2.92 -18.38
N PHE A 77 13.65 2.65 -17.38
CA PHE A 77 14.08 2.14 -16.08
C PHE A 77 14.63 0.70 -16.18
N LEU A 78 14.01 -0.10 -17.06
CA LEU A 78 14.55 -1.36 -17.57
C LEU A 78 14.65 -1.29 -19.09
N THR A 79 15.60 -2.03 -19.67
CA THR A 79 15.65 -2.19 -21.13
C THR A 79 14.55 -3.11 -21.63
N ALA A 80 14.21 -3.02 -22.91
CA ALA A 80 13.20 -3.87 -23.51
C ALA A 80 13.56 -5.37 -23.38
N GLU A 81 14.84 -5.71 -23.55
CA GLU A 81 15.35 -7.08 -23.42
C GLU A 81 15.24 -7.61 -21.99
N GLN A 82 15.46 -6.75 -20.98
CA GLN A 82 15.28 -7.12 -19.58
C GLN A 82 13.82 -7.40 -19.25
N CYS A 83 12.91 -6.62 -19.82
CA CYS A 83 11.47 -6.81 -19.69
C CYS A 83 11.04 -8.13 -20.35
N ASP A 84 11.42 -8.36 -21.61
CA ASP A 84 11.05 -9.56 -22.36
C ASP A 84 11.60 -10.83 -21.69
N ALA A 85 12.87 -10.82 -21.30
CA ALA A 85 13.48 -11.96 -20.60
C ALA A 85 12.75 -12.31 -19.30
N LEU A 86 12.33 -11.32 -18.52
CA LEU A 86 11.61 -11.56 -17.26
C LEU A 86 10.19 -12.09 -17.52
N VAL A 87 9.49 -11.57 -18.52
CA VAL A 87 8.16 -12.07 -18.92
C VAL A 87 8.25 -13.52 -19.40
N ASP A 88 9.22 -13.82 -20.27
CA ASP A 88 9.42 -15.17 -20.80
C ASP A 88 9.77 -16.16 -19.69
N ALA A 89 10.65 -15.78 -18.75
CA ALA A 89 11.00 -16.60 -17.61
C ALA A 89 9.79 -16.85 -16.67
N ALA A 90 8.98 -15.81 -16.40
CA ALA A 90 7.79 -15.93 -15.57
C ALA A 90 6.70 -16.80 -16.21
N ARG A 91 6.56 -16.76 -17.54
CA ARG A 91 5.67 -17.67 -18.28
C ARG A 91 6.19 -19.11 -18.27
N ALA A 92 7.48 -19.28 -18.54
CA ALA A 92 8.10 -20.60 -18.64
C ALA A 92 8.19 -21.33 -17.29
N SER A 93 8.19 -20.60 -16.17
CA SER A 93 8.27 -21.22 -14.84
C SER A 93 7.06 -22.10 -14.52
N GLY A 94 5.87 -21.77 -15.03
CA GLY A 94 4.62 -22.43 -14.65
C GLY A 94 4.21 -22.18 -13.18
N GLU A 95 4.87 -21.24 -12.50
CA GLU A 95 4.70 -20.94 -11.06
C GLU A 95 3.71 -19.81 -10.81
N MET A 96 3.19 -19.15 -11.85
CA MET A 96 2.17 -18.10 -11.73
C MET A 96 0.89 -18.64 -11.07
N ARG A 97 0.37 -17.95 -10.06
CA ARG A 97 -0.87 -18.30 -9.32
C ARG A 97 -1.81 -17.11 -9.24
N VAL A 98 -3.12 -17.35 -9.11
CA VAL A 98 -4.10 -16.28 -8.88
C VAL A 98 -3.68 -15.49 -7.64
N SER A 99 -3.67 -14.16 -7.76
CA SER A 99 -3.05 -13.28 -6.77
C SER A 99 -3.91 -13.17 -5.51
N ALA A 100 -3.29 -13.32 -4.35
CA ALA A 100 -3.92 -12.97 -3.07
C ALA A 100 -3.83 -11.46 -2.78
N VAL A 101 -4.72 -10.97 -1.91
CA VAL A 101 -4.67 -9.62 -1.36
C VAL A 101 -3.99 -9.68 0.00
N GLY A 102 -2.87 -8.98 0.18
CA GLY A 102 -2.21 -8.89 1.48
C GLY A 102 -3.03 -8.05 2.47
N GLY A 103 -3.33 -8.57 3.66
CA GLY A 103 -3.88 -7.79 4.78
C GLY A 103 -5.29 -8.16 5.28
N VAL A 104 -5.93 -9.19 4.74
CA VAL A 104 -7.16 -9.76 5.31
C VAL A 104 -6.81 -10.94 6.20
N ASP A 105 -6.61 -10.68 7.50
CA ASP A 105 -6.74 -11.72 8.53
C ASP A 105 -8.23 -12.14 8.56
N GLY A 106 -8.47 -13.45 8.61
CA GLY A 106 -9.72 -14.13 8.27
C GLY A 106 -11.03 -13.48 8.72
N ASP A 107 -11.96 -13.38 7.79
CA ASP A 107 -13.40 -13.47 8.02
C ASP A 107 -14.05 -13.96 6.72
N GLY A 108 -14.84 -15.04 6.81
CA GLY A 108 -15.52 -15.71 5.71
C GLY A 108 -16.66 -14.90 5.07
N ALA A 109 -16.46 -13.62 4.80
CA ALA A 109 -17.28 -12.86 3.88
C ALA A 109 -16.90 -13.26 2.45
N THR A 110 -17.90 -13.55 1.63
CA THR A 110 -17.74 -13.91 0.21
C THR A 110 -16.83 -12.89 -0.47
N THR A 111 -15.55 -13.24 -0.64
CA THR A 111 -14.52 -12.31 -1.13
C THR A 111 -14.82 -12.05 -2.60
N THR A 112 -15.55 -10.98 -2.89
CA THR A 112 -15.57 -10.42 -4.24
C THR A 112 -14.12 -10.28 -4.66
N ASN A 113 -13.69 -11.05 -5.67
CA ASN A 113 -12.31 -11.06 -6.10
C ASN A 113 -11.93 -9.65 -6.53
N ILE A 114 -11.16 -8.94 -5.69
CA ILE A 114 -10.76 -7.55 -5.97
C ILE A 114 -9.52 -7.50 -6.85
N ARG A 115 -8.81 -8.63 -7.03
CA ARG A 115 -7.58 -8.74 -7.83
C ARG A 115 -7.58 -10.05 -8.61
N THR A 116 -7.78 -9.98 -9.91
CA THR A 116 -7.94 -11.18 -10.75
C THR A 116 -6.66 -11.63 -11.42
N SER A 117 -5.56 -10.87 -11.32
CA SER A 117 -4.26 -11.21 -11.94
C SER A 117 -3.65 -12.51 -11.45
N LYS A 118 -2.68 -13.04 -12.19
CA LYS A 118 -1.75 -14.07 -11.73
C LYS A 118 -0.42 -13.43 -11.29
N THR A 119 0.22 -13.94 -10.25
CA THR A 119 1.49 -13.43 -9.71
C THR A 119 2.47 -14.55 -9.41
N VAL A 120 3.76 -14.26 -9.52
CA VAL A 120 4.88 -15.07 -9.02
C VAL A 120 5.91 -14.15 -8.34
N THR A 121 6.57 -14.62 -7.29
CA THR A 121 7.66 -13.87 -6.64
C THR A 121 8.97 -14.12 -7.38
N LEU A 122 9.88 -13.13 -7.42
CA LEU A 122 11.23 -13.30 -7.98
C LEU A 122 12.18 -13.96 -6.95
N ASN A 123 11.65 -14.85 -6.11
CA ASN A 123 12.42 -15.67 -5.18
C ASN A 123 12.22 -17.17 -5.41
N THR A 124 11.35 -17.56 -6.35
CA THR A 124 11.19 -18.96 -6.71
C THR A 124 12.49 -19.52 -7.29
N PRO A 125 12.70 -20.84 -7.26
CA PRO A 125 13.88 -21.47 -7.86
C PRO A 125 14.10 -21.06 -9.34
N ALA A 126 13.04 -20.82 -10.10
CA ALA A 126 13.13 -20.42 -11.50
C ALA A 126 13.56 -18.95 -11.69
N LEU A 127 13.25 -18.05 -10.73
CA LEU A 127 13.38 -16.61 -10.91
C LEU A 127 14.38 -15.93 -9.96
N LYS A 128 14.81 -16.58 -8.88
CA LYS A 128 15.66 -15.97 -7.85
C LYS A 128 17.02 -15.48 -8.37
N GLU A 129 17.58 -16.17 -9.36
CA GLU A 129 18.85 -15.81 -10.02
C GLU A 129 18.65 -15.01 -11.31
N HIS A 130 17.41 -14.64 -11.66
CA HIS A 130 17.14 -13.94 -12.90
C HIS A 130 17.79 -12.54 -12.88
N PRO A 131 18.58 -12.15 -13.90
CA PRO A 131 19.36 -10.91 -13.88
C PRO A 131 18.49 -9.64 -13.75
N THR A 132 17.26 -9.67 -14.28
CA THR A 132 16.31 -8.54 -14.14
C THR A 132 15.93 -8.28 -12.68
N ARG A 133 15.97 -9.29 -11.78
CA ARG A 133 15.77 -9.08 -10.34
C ARG A 133 16.81 -8.08 -9.79
N ALA A 134 18.09 -8.35 -10.05
CA ALA A 134 19.17 -7.47 -9.62
C ALA A 134 19.09 -6.09 -10.31
N ALA A 135 18.69 -6.04 -11.59
CA ALA A 135 18.50 -4.79 -12.32
C ALA A 135 17.42 -3.90 -11.68
N ILE A 136 16.27 -4.47 -11.28
CA ILE A 136 15.18 -3.74 -10.61
C ILE A 136 15.69 -3.16 -9.28
N LEU A 137 16.36 -3.96 -8.45
CA LEU A 137 16.86 -3.50 -7.15
C LEU A 137 17.90 -2.38 -7.32
N ALA A 138 18.87 -2.57 -8.23
CA ALA A 138 19.89 -1.56 -8.51
C ALA A 138 19.28 -0.27 -9.08
N ALA A 139 18.25 -0.36 -9.91
CA ALA A 139 17.53 0.80 -10.44
C ALA A 139 16.73 1.52 -9.36
N ALA A 140 16.10 0.78 -8.45
CA ALA A 140 15.40 1.34 -7.29
C ALA A 140 16.37 2.10 -6.37
N GLU A 141 17.57 1.57 -6.10
CA GLU A 141 18.60 2.27 -5.32
C GLU A 141 19.15 3.53 -5.98
N ARG A 142 19.27 3.54 -7.32
CA ARG A 142 19.64 4.75 -8.05
C ARG A 142 18.57 5.83 -7.94
N LEU A 143 17.31 5.43 -7.95
CA LEU A 143 16.16 6.34 -7.87
C LEU A 143 15.89 6.83 -6.44
N LEU A 144 16.09 5.97 -5.44
CA LEU A 144 15.84 6.23 -4.03
C LEU A 144 17.16 6.09 -3.23
N PRO A 145 17.98 7.15 -3.13
CA PRO A 145 19.32 7.10 -2.53
C PRO A 145 19.34 6.64 -1.06
N ASP A 146 18.22 6.77 -0.34
CA ASP A 146 18.06 6.21 1.01
C ASP A 146 18.27 4.68 1.07
N LEU A 147 18.14 4.00 -0.08
CA LEU A 147 18.26 2.54 -0.20
C LEU A 147 19.65 2.09 -0.65
N ARG A 148 20.60 2.99 -0.86
CA ARG A 148 21.91 2.67 -1.42
C ARG A 148 22.61 1.55 -0.62
N GLY A 149 22.98 0.48 -1.32
CA GLY A 149 23.64 -0.70 -0.76
C GLY A 149 22.70 -1.74 -0.14
N LEU A 150 21.39 -1.49 -0.10
CA LEU A 150 20.41 -2.38 0.51
C LEU A 150 20.34 -3.73 -0.20
N SER A 151 20.39 -3.78 -1.53
CA SER A 151 20.35 -5.00 -2.33
C SER A 151 21.52 -5.94 -2.07
N GLY A 152 22.68 -5.41 -1.64
CA GLY A 152 23.84 -6.19 -1.23
C GLY A 152 23.81 -6.63 0.24
N SER A 153 22.84 -6.15 1.02
CA SER A 153 22.72 -6.45 2.44
C SER A 153 22.08 -7.82 2.69
N LYS A 154 22.59 -8.56 3.68
CA LYS A 154 21.94 -9.79 4.18
C LYS A 154 20.54 -9.53 4.76
N GLY A 155 20.25 -8.29 5.14
CA GLY A 155 18.96 -7.86 5.67
C GLY A 155 17.99 -7.33 4.61
N ALA A 156 18.34 -7.34 3.32
CA ALA A 156 17.57 -6.70 2.25
C ALA A 156 16.09 -7.11 2.23
N PHE A 157 15.78 -8.36 2.58
CA PHE A 157 14.42 -8.92 2.57
C PHE A 157 13.95 -9.35 3.97
N LYS A 158 14.63 -8.88 5.02
CA LYS A 158 14.23 -9.11 6.43
C LYS A 158 13.32 -7.98 6.91
N THR A 159 12.60 -8.22 8.00
CA THR A 159 11.76 -7.18 8.64
C THR A 159 12.64 -5.99 9.04
N PRO A 160 12.30 -4.74 8.64
CA PRO A 160 13.16 -3.60 8.93
C PRO A 160 13.09 -3.25 10.41
N THR A 161 14.23 -2.88 10.97
CA THR A 161 14.41 -2.54 12.39
C THR A 161 14.92 -1.12 12.54
N SER A 162 15.03 -0.61 13.76
CA SER A 162 15.66 0.71 13.98
C SER A 162 17.13 0.77 13.52
N ALA A 163 17.84 -0.37 13.49
CA ALA A 163 19.24 -0.45 13.07
C ALA A 163 19.38 -0.66 11.55
N SER A 164 18.43 -1.38 10.93
CA SER A 164 18.31 -1.53 9.48
C SER A 164 16.94 -1.00 9.05
N PRO A 165 16.81 0.33 8.88
CA PRO A 165 15.51 1.00 8.79
C PRO A 165 14.75 0.72 7.51
N TYR A 166 15.41 0.17 6.48
CA TYR A 166 14.79 -0.13 5.20
C TYR A 166 14.99 -1.60 4.83
N SER A 167 13.99 -2.13 4.13
CA SER A 167 14.06 -3.43 3.45
C SER A 167 13.15 -3.44 2.23
N PHE A 168 13.28 -4.46 1.42
CA PHE A 168 12.40 -4.78 0.31
C PHE A 168 11.46 -5.90 0.73
N GLU A 169 10.19 -5.82 0.31
CA GLU A 169 9.43 -7.06 0.13
C GLU A 169 9.95 -7.83 -1.09
N LEU A 170 9.67 -9.13 -1.16
CA LEU A 170 10.08 -9.92 -2.32
C LEU A 170 9.48 -9.30 -3.59
N PRO A 171 10.31 -8.96 -4.60
CA PRO A 171 9.80 -8.44 -5.86
C PRO A 171 8.86 -9.46 -6.48
N GLN A 172 7.86 -9.00 -7.21
CA GLN A 172 6.84 -9.85 -7.84
C GLN A 172 6.74 -9.55 -9.33
N VAL A 173 6.32 -10.53 -10.13
CA VAL A 173 5.77 -10.32 -11.48
C VAL A 173 4.29 -10.63 -11.44
N ALA A 174 3.46 -9.73 -11.97
CA ALA A 174 2.04 -9.94 -12.14
C ALA A 174 1.65 -9.87 -13.63
N HIS A 175 0.72 -10.75 -14.01
CA HIS A 175 0.12 -10.87 -15.33
C HIS A 175 -1.38 -10.66 -15.24
N TYR A 176 -1.89 -9.80 -16.12
CA TYR A 176 -3.31 -9.55 -16.31
C TYR A 176 -3.67 -9.95 -17.75
N GLU A 177 -4.58 -10.89 -17.90
CA GLU A 177 -5.26 -11.19 -19.17
C GLU A 177 -6.36 -10.14 -19.44
N GLY A 178 -6.86 -10.10 -20.69
CA GLY A 178 -7.95 -9.20 -21.06
C GLY A 178 -9.18 -9.43 -20.16
N GLY A 179 -9.71 -8.38 -19.57
CA GLY A 179 -10.78 -8.47 -18.57
C GLY A 179 -10.31 -8.48 -17.11
N GLU A 180 -9.01 -8.68 -16.85
CA GLU A 180 -8.48 -8.74 -15.49
C GLU A 180 -8.10 -7.36 -14.94
N TYR A 181 -8.27 -7.19 -13.64
CA TYR A 181 -8.11 -5.92 -12.93
C TYR A 181 -7.57 -6.09 -11.52
N PHE A 182 -7.22 -4.96 -10.91
CA PHE A 182 -7.13 -4.82 -9.46
C PHE A 182 -7.93 -3.58 -9.07
N LYS A 183 -9.04 -3.81 -8.35
CA LYS A 183 -9.89 -2.74 -7.83
C LYS A 183 -9.09 -1.78 -6.98
N THR A 184 -9.67 -0.60 -6.79
CA THR A 184 -9.13 0.48 -5.99
C THR A 184 -8.64 0.01 -4.62
N HIS A 185 -7.37 0.25 -4.31
CA HIS A 185 -6.73 -0.20 -3.08
C HIS A 185 -5.61 0.74 -2.63
N GLU A 186 -5.14 0.52 -1.39
CA GLU A 186 -3.96 1.17 -0.83
C GLU A 186 -2.83 0.13 -0.73
N ASP A 187 -1.62 0.55 -1.08
CA ASP A 187 -0.43 -0.30 -0.87
C ASP A 187 0.05 -0.27 0.58
N ALA A 188 -0.17 0.84 1.28
CA ALA A 188 0.18 0.97 2.69
C ALA A 188 -0.75 0.12 3.55
N PHE A 189 -0.20 -0.42 4.61
CA PHE A 189 -1.00 -1.08 5.63
C PHE A 189 -1.82 -0.05 6.41
N PRO A 190 -3.04 -0.40 6.83
CA PRO A 190 -3.74 0.34 7.88
C PRO A 190 -2.85 0.46 9.13
N ASP A 191 -2.98 1.55 9.89
CA ASP A 191 -2.13 1.84 11.06
C ASP A 191 -2.03 0.64 12.02
N ALA A 192 -3.15 0.05 12.42
CA ALA A 192 -3.16 -1.11 13.30
C ALA A 192 -2.36 -2.32 12.76
N VAL A 193 -2.35 -2.52 11.44
CA VAL A 193 -1.60 -3.58 10.78
C VAL A 193 -0.11 -3.22 10.71
N ALA A 194 0.23 -1.97 10.40
CA ALA A 194 1.62 -1.48 10.39
C ALA A 194 2.27 -1.60 11.78
N GLN A 195 1.52 -1.29 12.85
CA GLN A 195 1.95 -1.46 14.23
C GLN A 195 2.24 -2.91 14.60
N LYS A 196 1.33 -3.81 14.20
CA LYS A 196 1.48 -5.26 14.43
C LYS A 196 2.71 -5.80 13.70
N LYS A 197 2.93 -5.34 12.47
CA LYS A 197 4.09 -5.71 11.63
C LYS A 197 5.39 -5.04 12.08
N GLY A 198 5.33 -3.87 12.70
CA GLY A 198 6.49 -3.05 13.08
C GLY A 198 7.12 -2.27 11.91
N TYR A 199 6.46 -2.25 10.76
CA TYR A 199 6.92 -1.56 9.55
C TYR A 199 5.76 -1.12 8.66
N GLN A 200 6.05 -0.20 7.74
CA GLN A 200 5.11 0.31 6.74
C GLN A 200 5.75 0.26 5.34
N ARG A 201 4.92 0.05 4.30
CA ARG A 201 5.34 0.25 2.91
C ARG A 201 5.43 1.74 2.60
N ARG A 202 6.62 2.17 2.20
CA ARG A 202 6.98 3.59 2.02
C ARG A 202 7.04 4.02 0.57
N ALA A 203 7.45 3.13 -0.32
CA ALA A 203 7.44 3.39 -1.74
C ALA A 203 6.99 2.16 -2.51
N THR A 204 6.31 2.41 -3.62
CA THR A 204 5.92 1.42 -4.60
C THR A 204 6.70 1.72 -5.87
N VAL A 205 7.55 0.76 -6.28
CA VAL A 205 8.31 0.78 -7.54
C VAL A 205 7.66 -0.23 -8.47
N LEU A 206 6.76 0.25 -9.32
CA LEU A 206 6.01 -0.56 -10.28
C LEU A 206 6.63 -0.39 -11.67
N VAL A 207 7.10 -1.47 -12.29
CA VAL A 207 7.70 -1.44 -13.63
C VAL A 207 6.77 -2.13 -14.62
N TYR A 208 6.41 -1.45 -15.70
CA TYR A 208 5.66 -2.06 -16.80
C TYR A 208 6.60 -2.86 -17.69
N LEU A 209 6.30 -4.14 -17.90
CA LEU A 209 7.14 -5.07 -18.66
C LEU A 209 6.71 -5.20 -20.13
N ASN A 210 5.56 -4.64 -20.50
CA ASN A 210 5.12 -4.55 -21.89
C ASN A 210 4.32 -3.26 -22.13
N ASP A 211 4.19 -2.91 -23.40
CA ASP A 211 3.26 -1.88 -23.85
C ASP A 211 1.83 -2.44 -23.84
N VAL A 212 0.87 -1.62 -23.43
CA VAL A 212 -0.55 -1.94 -23.54
C VAL A 212 -1.21 -0.84 -24.36
N GLU A 213 -1.89 -1.23 -25.43
CA GLU A 213 -2.49 -0.29 -26.37
C GLU A 213 -3.76 0.36 -25.81
N GLU A 214 -4.62 -0.45 -25.20
CA GLU A 214 -5.91 -0.03 -24.67
C GLU A 214 -6.17 -0.63 -23.27
N GLY A 215 -6.61 0.21 -22.34
CA GLY A 215 -6.81 -0.18 -20.94
C GLY A 215 -5.50 -0.45 -20.19
N GLY A 216 -5.58 -1.23 -19.11
CA GLY A 216 -4.43 -1.72 -18.35
C GLY A 216 -3.67 -0.66 -17.55
N SER A 217 -4.15 0.57 -17.49
CA SER A 217 -3.46 1.67 -16.85
C SER A 217 -3.48 1.60 -15.32
N THR A 218 -2.59 2.35 -14.68
CA THR A 218 -2.63 2.55 -13.23
C THR A 218 -3.24 3.93 -12.95
N ARG A 219 -4.47 3.94 -12.43
CA ARG A 219 -5.26 5.15 -12.20
C ARG A 219 -5.21 5.57 -10.74
N PHE A 220 -4.95 6.85 -10.48
CA PHE A 220 -5.01 7.44 -9.14
C PHE A 220 -6.30 8.25 -8.97
N GLU A 221 -7.21 7.76 -8.14
CA GLU A 221 -8.59 8.28 -8.06
C GLU A 221 -8.67 9.69 -7.46
N LYS A 222 -7.74 10.02 -6.55
CA LYS A 222 -7.75 11.29 -5.81
C LYS A 222 -6.84 12.37 -6.39
N LEU A 223 -6.07 12.06 -7.44
CA LEU A 223 -5.00 12.95 -7.95
C LEU A 223 -5.36 13.69 -9.24
N GLY A 224 -6.65 13.90 -9.51
CA GLY A 224 -7.09 14.62 -10.71
C GLY A 224 -6.88 13.80 -11.99
N PRO A 225 -7.66 12.72 -12.12
CA PRO A 225 -7.29 11.38 -12.59
C PRO A 225 -5.96 11.29 -13.36
N ILE A 226 -4.86 11.10 -12.63
CA ILE A 226 -3.62 10.63 -13.24
C ILE A 226 -3.84 9.19 -13.68
N ASP A 227 -3.67 8.95 -14.98
CA ASP A 227 -3.83 7.63 -15.57
C ASP A 227 -2.54 7.21 -16.29
N VAL A 228 -1.77 6.34 -15.64
CA VAL A 228 -0.45 5.95 -16.14
C VAL A 228 -0.59 4.74 -17.04
N ARG A 229 -0.49 4.98 -18.36
CA ARG A 229 -0.54 3.92 -19.36
C ARG A 229 0.72 3.01 -19.27
N PRO A 230 0.57 1.69 -19.40
CA PRO A 230 1.71 0.79 -19.47
C PRO A 230 2.56 1.08 -20.71
N LYS A 231 3.85 1.28 -20.48
CA LYS A 231 4.86 1.40 -21.53
C LYS A 231 6.05 0.56 -21.12
N LYS A 232 6.53 -0.32 -22.00
CA LYS A 232 7.61 -1.27 -21.68
C LYS A 232 8.83 -0.52 -21.13
N GLY A 233 9.37 -1.00 -20.02
CA GLY A 233 10.55 -0.43 -19.36
C GLY A 233 10.26 0.80 -18.50
N ARG A 234 9.04 1.36 -18.52
CA ARG A 234 8.66 2.49 -17.66
C ARG A 234 8.48 2.04 -16.22
N CYS A 235 9.08 2.76 -15.29
CA CYS A 235 8.78 2.68 -13.87
C CYS A 235 7.77 3.76 -13.47
N LEU A 236 6.79 3.39 -12.65
CA LEU A 236 5.92 4.26 -11.88
C LEU A 236 6.36 4.20 -10.41
N LEU A 237 6.72 5.36 -9.85
CA LEU A 237 7.08 5.55 -8.46
C LEU A 237 6.01 6.39 -7.77
N PHE A 238 5.50 5.90 -6.64
CA PHE A 238 4.66 6.67 -5.72
C PHE A 238 4.87 6.21 -4.28
N PHE A 239 4.37 6.99 -3.33
CA PHE A 239 4.64 6.80 -1.91
C PHE A 239 3.36 6.55 -1.12
N PRO A 240 2.98 5.28 -0.89
CA PRO A 240 1.78 4.97 -0.12
C PRO A 240 1.92 5.29 1.37
N GLY A 241 3.15 5.48 1.87
CA GLY A 241 3.44 5.81 3.25
C GLY A 241 4.43 6.96 3.40
N THR A 242 4.17 7.82 4.39
CA THR A 242 4.98 9.02 4.68
C THR A 242 6.16 8.73 5.61
N LYS A 243 7.03 9.72 5.83
CA LYS A 243 8.17 9.66 6.76
C LYS A 243 7.79 9.23 8.16
N ALA A 244 6.57 9.55 8.58
CA ALA A 244 6.00 9.16 9.86
C ALA A 244 5.50 7.70 9.88
N SER A 245 5.68 6.93 8.80
CA SER A 245 5.14 5.58 8.61
C SER A 245 3.60 5.50 8.68
N MET A 246 2.95 6.63 8.43
CA MET A 246 1.50 6.74 8.27
C MET A 246 1.10 6.57 6.80
N PRO A 247 -0.03 5.90 6.50
CA PRO A 247 -0.55 5.79 5.15
C PRO A 247 -0.90 7.17 4.57
N ASP A 248 -0.68 7.36 3.27
CA ASP A 248 -1.14 8.51 2.51
C ASP A 248 -2.30 8.09 1.59
N GLN A 249 -3.53 8.33 2.06
CA GLN A 249 -4.73 7.91 1.34
C GLN A 249 -4.92 8.63 -0.01
N ARG A 250 -4.12 9.65 -0.33
CA ARG A 250 -4.18 10.35 -1.62
C ARG A 250 -3.64 9.49 -2.77
N THR A 251 -2.81 8.48 -2.49
CA THR A 251 -2.26 7.56 -3.52
C THR A 251 -3.13 6.31 -3.75
N LEU A 252 -4.42 6.39 -3.39
CA LEU A 252 -5.39 5.34 -3.69
C LEU A 252 -5.44 5.11 -5.21
N HIS A 253 -5.26 3.86 -5.63
CA HIS A 253 -5.08 3.55 -7.04
C HIS A 253 -5.73 2.24 -7.48
N THR A 254 -5.96 2.15 -8.79
CA THR A 254 -6.66 1.05 -9.46
C THR A 254 -5.78 0.55 -10.60
N ALA A 255 -5.62 -0.77 -10.74
CA ALA A 255 -5.15 -1.35 -11.99
C ALA A 255 -6.38 -1.52 -12.91
N VAL A 256 -6.54 -0.57 -13.83
CA VAL A 256 -7.64 -0.55 -14.80
C VAL A 256 -7.58 -1.81 -15.65
N GLU A 257 -8.75 -2.34 -15.98
CA GLU A 257 -8.91 -3.52 -16.82
C GLU A 257 -8.14 -3.38 -18.14
N ALA A 258 -7.36 -4.40 -18.49
CA ALA A 258 -6.83 -4.52 -19.84
C ALA A 258 -7.97 -4.92 -20.79
N VAL A 259 -8.14 -4.20 -21.90
CA VAL A 259 -9.22 -4.51 -22.85
C VAL A 259 -9.00 -5.91 -23.43
N PRO A 260 -10.07 -6.71 -23.67
CA PRO A 260 -9.95 -8.02 -24.30
C PRO A 260 -9.09 -8.00 -25.56
N GLY A 261 -8.11 -8.91 -25.64
CA GLY A 261 -7.11 -8.94 -26.71
C GLY A 261 -5.76 -8.30 -26.34
N HIS A 262 -5.69 -7.61 -25.19
CA HIS A 262 -4.46 -7.10 -24.62
C HIS A 262 -4.11 -7.87 -23.33
N GLU A 263 -2.81 -7.93 -23.03
CA GLU A 263 -2.30 -8.44 -21.76
C GLU A 263 -1.39 -7.40 -21.12
N LYS A 264 -1.30 -7.39 -19.79
CA LYS A 264 -0.43 -6.49 -19.04
C LYS A 264 0.49 -7.30 -18.14
N TRP A 265 1.77 -6.98 -18.20
CA TRP A 265 2.81 -7.50 -17.32
C TRP A 265 3.43 -6.36 -16.53
N ILE A 266 3.54 -6.56 -15.23
CA ILE A 266 4.24 -5.63 -14.34
C ILE A 266 5.20 -6.39 -13.44
N SER A 267 6.30 -5.74 -13.06
CA SER A 267 7.02 -6.10 -11.85
C SER A 267 6.71 -5.11 -10.74
N GLN A 268 6.49 -5.61 -9.53
CA GLN A 268 6.19 -4.81 -8.36
C GLN A 268 7.24 -5.02 -7.28
N LEU A 269 7.82 -3.93 -6.80
CA LEU A 269 8.69 -3.90 -5.62
C LEU A 269 8.11 -2.92 -4.60
N TRP A 270 7.85 -3.40 -3.39
CA TRP A 270 7.55 -2.52 -2.25
C TRP A 270 8.81 -2.30 -1.43
N VAL A 271 9.06 -1.03 -1.09
CA VAL A 271 10.11 -0.62 -0.17
C VAL A 271 9.47 -0.39 1.18
N CYS A 272 9.94 -1.10 2.19
CA CYS A 272 9.46 -1.03 3.56
C CYS A 272 10.39 -0.18 4.40
N ALA A 273 9.82 0.56 5.35
CA ALA A 273 10.60 1.18 6.40
C ALA A 273 10.08 0.79 7.78
N HIS A 274 11.02 0.73 8.73
CA HIS A 274 10.72 0.54 10.12
C HIS A 274 9.73 1.63 10.61
N ALA A 275 8.61 1.21 11.20
CA ALA A 275 7.56 2.12 11.66
C ALA A 275 7.64 2.39 13.17
N GLY A 276 8.53 1.69 13.89
CA GLY A 276 8.53 1.69 15.36
C GLY A 276 7.21 1.19 15.94
N LYS A 277 6.99 1.43 17.24
CA LYS A 277 5.63 1.44 17.83
C LYS A 277 5.26 2.92 17.97
N HIS A 278 4.16 3.39 17.37
CA HIS A 278 3.81 4.81 17.47
C HIS A 278 3.62 5.21 18.94
N THR A 279 4.10 6.39 19.30
CA THR A 279 3.61 7.10 20.48
C THR A 279 2.22 7.67 20.12
N PRO A 280 1.27 7.82 21.07
CA PRO A 280 -0.08 8.29 20.74
C PRO A 280 -0.07 9.58 19.91
N ALA A 281 -0.96 9.64 18.92
CA ALA A 281 -1.26 10.68 17.93
C ALA A 281 -0.34 11.93 17.88
N GLY A 282 0.35 12.10 16.75
CA GLY A 282 1.01 13.35 16.36
C GLY A 282 2.53 13.39 16.48
N VAL A 283 3.15 12.29 16.93
CA VAL A 283 4.62 12.20 17.03
C VAL A 283 5.13 11.18 16.00
N ALA A 284 6.05 11.61 15.15
CA ALA A 284 6.73 10.72 14.23
C ALA A 284 7.45 9.60 15.02
N PRO A 285 7.45 8.35 14.52
CA PRO A 285 8.22 7.29 15.16
C PRO A 285 9.70 7.70 15.22
N GLY A 286 10.21 7.89 16.43
CA GLY A 286 11.62 8.05 16.71
C GLY A 286 12.23 6.75 17.25
N PRO A 287 13.55 6.71 17.45
CA PRO A 287 14.21 5.66 18.23
C PRO A 287 13.77 5.80 19.70
N GLY A 288 12.51 5.48 19.98
CA GLY A 288 11.95 5.52 21.32
C GLY A 288 12.86 4.71 22.25
N ASP A 289 13.13 5.27 23.42
CA ASP A 289 14.16 4.81 24.35
C ASP A 289 13.93 3.33 24.71
N ARG A 290 14.61 2.42 23.99
CA ARG A 290 14.37 0.95 23.97
C ARG A 290 14.34 0.39 25.38
N LYS A 291 15.21 0.95 26.24
CA LYS A 291 15.36 0.59 27.65
C LYS A 291 14.13 0.96 28.48
N GLN A 292 13.62 2.18 28.34
CA GLN A 292 12.43 2.63 29.05
C GLN A 292 11.18 1.86 28.61
N ARG A 293 11.06 1.55 27.31
CA ARG A 293 9.96 0.75 26.77
C ARG A 293 9.98 -0.70 27.25
N ARG A 294 11.13 -1.39 27.21
CA ARG A 294 11.26 -2.76 27.74
C ARG A 294 10.92 -2.81 29.24
N ALA A 295 11.30 -1.78 29.99
CA ALA A 295 10.93 -1.66 31.40
C ALA A 295 9.41 -1.51 31.57
N ALA A 296 8.75 -0.67 30.76
CA ALA A 296 7.30 -0.48 30.81
C ALA A 296 6.51 -1.73 30.39
N GLU A 297 6.92 -2.44 29.34
CA GLU A 297 6.29 -3.69 28.91
C GLU A 297 6.47 -4.81 29.96
N LYS A 298 7.65 -4.91 30.56
CA LYS A 298 7.92 -5.87 31.66
C LYS A 298 7.04 -5.54 32.88
N ALA A 299 6.90 -4.25 33.22
CA ALA A 299 6.03 -3.79 34.30
C ALA A 299 4.55 -4.09 34.03
N ALA A 300 4.06 -3.83 32.81
CA ALA A 300 2.69 -4.12 32.42
C ALA A 300 2.39 -5.63 32.43
N LYS A 301 3.30 -6.45 31.91
CA LYS A 301 3.17 -7.93 31.93
C LYS A 301 3.20 -8.47 33.36
N LYS A 302 4.05 -7.93 34.23
CA LYS A 302 4.10 -8.27 35.67
C LYS A 302 2.81 -7.84 36.39
N ALA A 303 2.27 -6.67 36.06
CA ALA A 303 1.00 -6.19 36.60
C ALA A 303 -0.17 -7.08 36.16
N ALA A 304 -0.23 -7.47 34.88
CA ALA A 304 -1.24 -8.38 34.37
C ALA A 304 -1.14 -9.79 34.97
N ALA A 305 0.07 -10.35 35.09
CA ALA A 305 0.30 -11.64 35.74
C ALA A 305 -0.14 -11.62 37.21
N ARG A 306 0.19 -10.54 37.94
CA ARG A 306 -0.23 -10.34 39.33
C ARG A 306 -1.75 -10.17 39.46
N ALA A 307 -2.39 -9.46 38.53
CA ALA A 307 -3.85 -9.32 38.48
C ALA A 307 -4.54 -10.66 38.17
N ALA A 308 -3.87 -11.56 37.43
CA ALA A 308 -4.33 -12.90 37.13
C ALA A 308 -3.94 -13.96 38.20
N GLY A 309 -3.32 -13.56 39.32
CA GLY A 309 -2.95 -14.48 40.40
C GLY A 309 -1.81 -15.44 40.08
N LEU A 310 -1.03 -15.19 39.03
CA LEU A 310 0.12 -15.99 38.64
C LEU A 310 1.35 -15.55 39.44
N GLU A 311 2.09 -16.50 40.03
CA GLU A 311 3.38 -16.21 40.66
C GLU A 311 4.37 -15.73 39.60
N VAL A 312 5.05 -14.62 39.89
CA VAL A 312 6.04 -14.03 38.98
C VAL A 312 7.43 -14.35 39.53
N GLU A 313 8.03 -15.44 39.06
CA GLU A 313 9.45 -15.69 39.31
C GLU A 313 10.31 -14.69 38.50
N ASP A 314 11.28 -14.08 39.18
CA ASP A 314 12.20 -13.12 38.59
C ASP A 314 13.29 -13.88 37.81
N PHE A 315 12.98 -14.24 36.57
CA PHE A 315 14.00 -14.74 35.66
C PHE A 315 14.98 -13.60 35.37
N GLY A 316 16.20 -13.77 35.89
CA GLY A 316 17.32 -12.84 35.74
C GLY A 316 17.59 -12.47 34.28
N GLU A 317 18.19 -11.29 34.14
CA GLU A 317 18.56 -10.63 32.88
C GLU A 317 19.31 -11.58 31.93
N LYS A 318 18.55 -12.22 31.04
CA LYS A 318 19.11 -12.71 29.78
C LYS A 318 18.94 -11.58 28.78
N ASP A 319 20.04 -10.88 28.52
CA ASP A 319 20.22 -10.10 27.30
C ASP A 319 20.21 -11.07 26.12
N ASP A 320 19.02 -11.54 25.76
CA ASP A 320 18.80 -12.20 24.49
C ASP A 320 18.70 -11.09 23.42
N ASP A 321 19.88 -10.72 22.93
CA ASP A 321 20.11 -9.87 21.76
C ASP A 321 19.95 -10.65 20.45
N SER A 322 19.31 -11.83 20.46
CA SER A 322 18.83 -12.42 19.22
C SER A 322 17.68 -11.58 18.68
N ASP A 323 18.02 -10.64 17.81
CA ASP A 323 17.10 -10.16 16.78
C ASP A 323 16.48 -11.42 16.17
N ASP A 324 15.18 -11.65 16.39
CA ASP A 324 14.43 -12.68 15.72
C ASP A 324 14.68 -12.52 14.22
N GLU A 325 15.60 -13.30 13.66
CA GLU A 325 16.04 -13.29 12.26
C GLU A 325 14.95 -13.81 11.30
N ARG A 326 13.68 -13.57 11.64
CA ARG A 326 12.54 -14.06 10.88
C ARG A 326 12.45 -13.27 9.58
N GLY A 327 12.52 -14.00 8.47
CA GLY A 327 12.22 -13.48 7.14
C GLY A 327 10.82 -12.88 7.11
N LEU A 328 10.62 -11.88 6.25
CA LEU A 328 9.27 -11.38 5.94
C LEU A 328 8.42 -12.47 5.24
N TRP A 329 9.12 -13.41 4.59
CA TRP A 329 8.59 -14.46 3.74
C TRP A 329 9.41 -15.73 3.94
N ASP A 330 8.79 -16.90 3.78
CA ASP A 330 9.51 -18.18 3.75
C ASP A 330 10.16 -18.39 2.38
N ASP A 331 10.88 -19.51 2.25
CA ASP A 331 11.59 -19.87 1.04
C ASP A 331 10.66 -20.04 -0.17
N ASP A 332 9.37 -20.26 0.06
CA ASP A 332 8.32 -20.40 -0.96
C ASP A 332 7.61 -19.06 -1.28
N GLY A 333 7.97 -17.98 -0.57
CA GLY A 333 7.42 -16.65 -0.79
C GLY A 333 6.06 -16.41 -0.13
N GLU A 334 5.70 -17.21 0.86
CA GLU A 334 4.53 -17.01 1.72
C GLU A 334 4.90 -16.19 2.97
N PRO A 335 3.99 -15.35 3.50
CA PRO A 335 4.30 -14.52 4.66
C PRO A 335 4.52 -15.36 5.93
N ILE A 336 5.67 -15.24 6.60
CA ILE A 336 5.94 -15.95 7.86
C ILE A 336 5.22 -15.24 9.02
N PHE A 337 3.95 -15.60 9.28
CA PHE A 337 3.26 -15.19 10.51
C PHE A 337 3.01 -16.39 11.44
N ALA A 338 3.60 -16.29 12.63
CA ALA A 338 3.81 -17.36 13.60
C ALA A 338 2.52 -18.07 14.07
N THR A 339 2.51 -19.38 13.87
CA THR A 339 1.75 -20.38 14.63
C THR A 339 2.16 -20.35 16.12
N ARG A 340 1.53 -19.51 16.95
CA ARG A 340 1.35 -19.76 18.40
C ARG A 340 0.48 -18.67 19.04
N GLY A 341 -0.80 -18.98 19.23
CA GLY A 341 -1.74 -18.11 19.95
C GLY A 341 -3.16 -18.66 20.06
N GLY A 342 -3.36 -19.98 19.94
CA GLY A 342 -4.69 -20.61 19.80
C GLY A 342 -5.62 -20.55 21.02
N ALA A 343 -5.23 -19.92 22.13
CA ALA A 343 -6.07 -19.84 23.34
C ALA A 343 -6.54 -18.42 23.69
N ALA A 344 -5.89 -17.37 23.17
CA ALA A 344 -6.26 -15.98 23.46
C ALA A 344 -7.28 -15.40 22.46
N ALA A 345 -7.30 -15.92 21.22
CA ALA A 345 -8.27 -15.52 20.20
C ALA A 345 -9.72 -15.90 20.58
N ALA A 346 -9.91 -17.06 21.22
CA ALA A 346 -11.23 -17.54 21.64
C ALA A 346 -11.87 -16.71 22.76
N ALA A 347 -11.07 -16.03 23.60
CA ALA A 347 -11.59 -15.20 24.68
C ALA A 347 -12.02 -13.79 24.19
N LEU A 348 -11.44 -13.30 23.09
CA LEU A 348 -11.82 -12.02 22.51
C LEU A 348 -13.14 -12.13 21.72
N GLU A 349 -13.37 -13.24 20.99
CA GLU A 349 -14.63 -13.50 20.27
C GLU A 349 -15.85 -13.52 21.20
N GLN A 350 -15.72 -14.08 22.41
CA GLN A 350 -16.84 -14.14 23.37
C GLN A 350 -17.19 -12.76 23.96
N SER A 351 -16.24 -11.81 24.02
CA SER A 351 -16.49 -10.46 24.54
C SER A 351 -17.10 -9.51 23.51
N VAL A 352 -16.80 -9.70 22.22
CA VAL A 352 -17.39 -8.93 21.11
C VAL A 352 -18.84 -9.38 20.82
N ALA A 353 -19.13 -10.68 20.91
CA ALA A 353 -20.49 -11.21 20.76
C ALA A 353 -21.45 -10.72 21.87
N ALA A 354 -20.96 -10.52 23.11
CA ALA A 354 -21.77 -10.02 24.23
C ALA A 354 -22.11 -8.52 24.13
N ALA A 355 -21.30 -7.73 23.39
CA ALA A 355 -21.57 -6.31 23.14
C ALA A 355 -22.60 -6.11 22.02
N ALA A 356 -22.70 -7.03 21.06
CA ALA A 356 -23.67 -6.98 19.96
C ALA A 356 -25.10 -7.39 20.35
N ALA A 357 -25.30 -7.99 21.54
CA ALA A 357 -26.61 -8.45 22.01
C ALA A 357 -27.41 -7.43 22.86
N ARG A 358 -26.92 -6.20 23.05
CA ARG A 358 -27.66 -5.15 23.79
C ARG A 358 -28.50 -4.30 22.83
N GLN A 359 -29.82 -4.54 22.85
CA GLN A 359 -30.80 -3.71 22.13
C GLN A 359 -30.75 -2.25 22.62
N PRO A 360 -30.89 -1.25 21.73
CA PRO A 360 -31.05 0.15 22.12
C PRO A 360 -32.45 0.39 22.74
N PRO A 361 -32.59 1.37 23.65
CA PRO A 361 -33.87 1.65 24.32
C PRO A 361 -34.90 2.21 23.33
N GLN A 362 -36.15 1.73 23.45
CA GLN A 362 -37.29 2.25 22.72
C GLN A 362 -37.64 3.67 23.20
N VAL A 363 -37.72 4.62 22.27
CA VAL A 363 -38.29 5.95 22.50
C VAL A 363 -39.74 5.93 22.04
N SER A 364 -40.67 6.11 22.97
CA SER A 364 -42.09 6.28 22.70
C SER A 364 -42.40 7.73 22.30
N VAL A 365 -43.12 7.92 21.19
CA VAL A 365 -43.65 9.22 20.79
C VAL A 365 -45.16 9.18 20.91
N GLY A 366 -45.71 9.94 21.86
CA GLY A 366 -47.14 10.15 22.05
C GLY A 366 -47.68 11.21 21.09
N ALA A 367 -48.89 10.97 20.57
CA ALA A 367 -49.62 11.85 19.67
C ALA A 367 -50.40 12.95 20.42
N ALA A 368 -50.47 14.17 19.86
CA ALA A 368 -51.67 15.01 19.72
C ALA A 368 -51.33 16.40 19.18
N GLY A 369 -52.13 16.92 18.23
CA GLY A 369 -52.21 18.37 17.97
C GLY A 369 -52.46 18.75 16.50
N ALA A 370 -53.72 18.98 16.16
CA ALA A 370 -54.22 19.35 14.83
C ALA A 370 -53.80 20.76 14.35
N GLY A 371 -53.76 20.96 13.03
CA GLY A 371 -53.73 22.29 12.40
C GLY A 371 -53.27 22.28 10.93
N ALA A 372 -54.20 22.13 10.00
CA ALA A 372 -54.05 22.51 8.58
C ALA A 372 -54.34 24.03 8.44
N PRO A 373 -54.00 24.76 7.33
CA PRO A 373 -54.33 24.37 5.95
C PRO A 373 -53.29 24.66 4.84
N ALA A 374 -53.46 23.87 3.77
CA ALA A 374 -53.35 24.13 2.33
C ALA A 374 -52.44 25.23 1.74
N ILE A 375 -51.57 24.82 0.82
CA ILE A 375 -51.46 25.41 -0.53
C ILE A 375 -51.01 24.35 -1.53
N ALA A 376 -51.69 24.31 -2.67
CA ALA A 376 -51.53 23.37 -3.78
C ALA A 376 -50.52 23.87 -4.83
N SER A 377 -49.85 22.95 -5.54
CA SER A 377 -49.70 23.01 -7.01
C SER A 377 -49.12 21.70 -7.59
N SER A 378 -49.91 21.03 -8.44
CA SER A 378 -49.60 20.33 -9.72
C SER A 378 -48.16 19.80 -9.99
N ALA A 379 -47.90 18.61 -10.56
CA ALA A 379 -48.68 17.71 -11.40
C ALA A 379 -48.03 16.30 -11.44
N THR A 380 -48.84 15.31 -11.80
CA THR A 380 -48.61 13.86 -11.93
C THR A 380 -47.86 13.46 -13.22
N PRO A 381 -47.46 12.17 -13.36
CA PRO A 381 -46.31 11.70 -14.12
C PRO A 381 -46.64 11.15 -15.51
N VAL A 382 -45.60 10.94 -16.34
CA VAL A 382 -45.67 10.12 -17.55
C VAL A 382 -44.87 8.84 -17.33
N ILE A 383 -45.60 7.72 -17.35
CA ILE A 383 -45.11 6.35 -17.50
C ILE A 383 -45.03 6.08 -19.01
N SER A 384 -43.94 5.53 -19.52
CA SER A 384 -43.99 4.69 -20.72
C SER A 384 -43.18 3.41 -20.52
N ASP A 385 -43.88 2.31 -20.75
CA ASP A 385 -43.43 0.94 -20.72
C ASP A 385 -42.33 0.65 -21.77
N ASP A 386 -41.30 -0.09 -21.36
CA ASP A 386 -40.77 -1.15 -22.23
C ASP A 386 -40.28 -2.32 -21.38
N LYS A 387 -41.19 -3.28 -21.19
CA LYS A 387 -40.96 -4.56 -20.52
C LYS A 387 -40.56 -5.59 -21.57
N THR A 388 -39.31 -5.56 -22.01
CA THR A 388 -38.78 -6.65 -22.85
C THR A 388 -37.26 -6.81 -22.72
N SER A 389 -36.77 -7.30 -21.57
CA SER A 389 -35.49 -8.05 -21.50
C SER A 389 -35.18 -8.78 -20.18
N ILE A 390 -35.99 -8.65 -19.12
CA ILE A 390 -35.65 -9.19 -17.78
C ILE A 390 -36.10 -10.66 -17.57
N LEU A 391 -36.30 -11.44 -18.63
CA LEU A 391 -36.68 -12.87 -18.55
C LEU A 391 -35.79 -13.81 -19.37
N ALA A 392 -34.48 -13.55 -19.40
CA ALA A 392 -33.50 -14.47 -20.00
C ALA A 392 -32.31 -14.87 -19.09
N ALA A 393 -32.27 -14.43 -17.82
CA ALA A 393 -31.14 -14.71 -16.92
C ALA A 393 -31.43 -15.69 -15.77
N ALA A 394 -32.60 -16.32 -15.74
CA ALA A 394 -33.02 -17.21 -14.63
C ALA A 394 -33.22 -18.69 -15.02
N ALA A 395 -32.66 -19.16 -16.13
CA ALA A 395 -32.81 -20.55 -16.59
C ALA A 395 -31.50 -21.24 -17.01
N LYS A 396 -30.40 -20.97 -16.29
CA LYS A 396 -29.15 -21.76 -16.41
C LYS A 396 -28.45 -21.95 -15.07
N ALA A 397 -29.23 -22.33 -14.06
CA ALA A 397 -28.75 -22.76 -12.74
C ALA A 397 -29.48 -24.03 -12.25
N ALA A 398 -29.97 -24.85 -13.19
CA ALA A 398 -30.54 -26.18 -12.91
C ALA A 398 -30.46 -27.06 -14.17
N ALA A 399 -29.23 -27.47 -14.52
CA ALA A 399 -28.92 -28.65 -15.33
C ALA A 399 -27.43 -28.98 -15.16
#